data_AF-A0A833RP00-F1
#
_entry.id   AF-A0A833RP00-F1
#
_cell.length_a   1.000
_cell.length_b   1.000
_cell.length_c   1.000
_cell.angle_alpha   90.00
_cell.angle_beta   90.00
_cell.angle_gamma   90.00
#
_symmetry.space_group_name_H-M   'P 1'
#
loop_
_entity.id
_entity.type
_entity.pdbx_description
1 polymer ?
#
loop_
_entity_poly.entity_id
_entity_poly.type
_entity_poly.pdbx_seq_one_letter_code
_entity_poly.pdbx_strand_id
1 'polypeptide(L)'
;MALNRSLQSGLKLFAASEASLSRSATRSLHATGTKRLGAHAHDEPYYLHAKHMYNLDRMKNQKLKMYLSVAGAFGVGIAVPLIAVDFMQKKTASG
;
A
#
# COMPACT_ATOMS: atom_id res chain seq x y z
N MET A 1 -37.72 -25.21 -5.73
CA MET A 1 -36.38 -25.07 -6.34
C MET A 1 -36.20 -23.65 -6.85
N ALA A 2 -35.35 -22.84 -6.20
CA ALA A 2 -35.22 -21.40 -6.50
C ALA A 2 -33.81 -20.85 -6.19
N LEU A 3 -32.75 -21.59 -6.53
CA LEU A 3 -31.36 -21.17 -6.28
C LEU A 3 -30.45 -21.48 -7.49
N ASN A 4 -30.85 -21.10 -8.71
CA ASN A 4 -29.95 -21.21 -9.88
C ASN A 4 -29.71 -19.89 -10.64
N ARG A 5 -30.50 -18.83 -10.38
CA ARG A 5 -30.40 -17.58 -11.16
C ARG A 5 -29.34 -16.61 -10.65
N SER A 6 -28.91 -16.73 -9.39
CA SER A 6 -27.88 -15.85 -8.80
C SER A 6 -26.46 -16.19 -9.29
N LEU A 7 -26.19 -17.47 -9.56
CA LEU A 7 -24.87 -17.93 -10.02
C LEU A 7 -24.56 -17.54 -11.48
N GLN A 8 -25.56 -17.43 -12.35
CA GLN A 8 -25.37 -16.93 -13.72
C GLN A 8 -25.09 -15.41 -13.79
N SER A 9 -25.46 -14.64 -12.75
CA SER A 9 -25.22 -13.20 -12.71
C SER A 9 -23.75 -12.86 -12.38
N GLY A 10 -23.12 -13.63 -11.49
CA GLY A 10 -21.72 -13.41 -11.07
C GLY A 10 -20.68 -13.72 -12.15
N LEU A 11 -20.97 -14.64 -13.07
CA LEU A 11 -20.06 -14.98 -14.19
C LEU A 11 -20.01 -13.90 -15.27
N LYS A 12 -21.03 -13.03 -15.39
CA LYS A 12 -21.00 -11.89 -16.32
C LYS A 12 -20.05 -10.78 -15.87
N LEU A 13 -19.75 -10.68 -14.58
CA LEU A 13 -18.74 -9.75 -14.06
C LEU A 13 -17.32 -10.15 -14.48
N PHE A 14 -17.03 -11.45 -14.57
CA PHE A 14 -15.74 -11.92 -15.07
C PHE A 14 -15.61 -11.78 -16.60
N ALA A 15 -16.68 -12.04 -17.36
CA ALA A 15 -16.67 -11.83 -18.82
C ALA A 15 -16.62 -10.34 -19.23
N ALA A 16 -17.12 -9.42 -18.38
CA ALA A 16 -16.95 -7.98 -18.56
C ALA A 16 -15.53 -7.48 -18.17
N SER A 17 -14.75 -8.32 -17.48
CA SER A 17 -13.36 -8.00 -17.11
C SER A 17 -12.42 -8.08 -18.30
N GLU A 18 -12.67 -8.97 -19.26
CA GLU A 18 -11.84 -9.07 -20.48
C GLU A 18 -12.05 -7.90 -21.45
N ALA A 19 -13.27 -7.34 -21.52
CA ALA A 19 -13.56 -6.16 -22.34
C ALA A 19 -13.05 -4.83 -21.74
N SER A 20 -12.60 -4.84 -20.48
CA SER A 20 -12.03 -3.65 -19.82
C SER A 20 -10.50 -3.58 -19.92
N LEU A 21 -9.85 -4.55 -20.58
CA LEU A 21 -8.40 -4.59 -20.80
C LEU A 21 -7.89 -3.70 -21.94
N SER A 22 -8.73 -2.83 -22.52
CA SER A 22 -8.30 -1.85 -23.54
C SER A 22 -8.80 -0.44 -23.26
N ARG A 23 -8.69 0.00 -22.00
CA ARG A 23 -8.51 1.43 -21.74
C ARG A 23 -7.11 1.57 -21.18
N SER A 24 -6.21 2.08 -22.02
CA SER A 24 -4.95 2.68 -21.58
C SER A 24 -5.31 3.73 -20.54
N ALA A 25 -5.34 3.30 -19.28
CA ALA A 25 -5.44 4.20 -18.16
C ALA A 25 -4.12 4.95 -18.19
N THR A 26 -4.17 6.19 -18.68
CA THR A 26 -3.17 7.20 -18.38
C THR A 26 -3.11 7.31 -16.87
N ARG A 27 -2.33 6.45 -16.23
CA ARG A 27 -1.84 6.64 -14.86
C ARG A 27 -0.94 7.86 -14.94
N SER A 28 -1.53 9.04 -14.87
CA SER A 28 -0.78 10.25 -14.59
C SER A 28 -0.17 10.03 -13.22
N LEU A 29 1.14 9.76 -13.19
CA LEU A 29 1.93 9.89 -11.99
C LEU A 29 1.76 11.35 -11.56
N HIS A 30 0.92 11.59 -10.55
CA HIS A 30 0.84 12.90 -9.91
C HIS A 30 2.13 13.05 -9.10
N ALA A 31 3.22 13.34 -9.80
CA ALA A 31 4.41 13.88 -9.20
C ALA A 31 3.98 15.23 -8.64
N THR A 32 3.89 15.34 -7.31
CA THR A 32 3.76 16.61 -6.63
C THR A 32 4.83 17.53 -7.18
N GLY A 33 4.42 18.53 -7.96
CA GLY A 33 5.31 19.41 -8.69
C GLY A 33 6.39 19.96 -7.79
N THR A 34 7.63 19.98 -8.30
CA THR A 34 8.73 20.69 -7.68
C THR A 34 8.29 22.12 -7.35
N LYS A 35 8.28 22.44 -6.06
CA LYS A 35 7.94 23.77 -5.56
C LYS A 35 8.93 24.76 -6.18
N ARG A 36 8.42 25.73 -6.96
CA ARG A 36 9.25 26.69 -7.69
C ARG A 36 10.16 27.45 -6.72
N LEU A 37 11.44 27.49 -7.06
CA LEU A 37 12.48 28.31 -6.44
C LEU A 37 12.35 29.75 -6.94
N GLY A 38 12.35 30.71 -6.00
CA GLY A 38 12.42 32.16 -6.24
C GLY A 38 11.54 32.89 -5.23
N ALA A 39 12.00 33.84 -4.42
CA ALA A 39 13.27 34.55 -4.37
C ALA A 39 13.44 35.07 -2.92
N HIS A 40 14.69 35.27 -2.48
CA HIS A 40 15.06 35.92 -1.23
C HIS A 40 14.81 35.15 0.08
N ALA A 41 15.58 34.09 0.32
CA ALA A 41 15.73 33.57 1.68
C ALA A 41 17.05 32.81 1.86
N HIS A 42 17.82 33.19 2.88
CA HIS A 42 18.71 32.26 3.58
C HIS A 42 17.88 31.22 4.36
N ASP A 43 16.94 30.56 3.68
CA ASP A 43 16.07 29.54 4.27
C ASP A 43 16.62 28.18 3.90
N GLU A 44 17.70 27.84 4.58
CA GLU A 44 18.14 26.47 4.77
C GLU A 44 16.89 25.62 5.13
N PRO A 45 16.64 24.47 4.49
CA PRO A 45 15.46 23.69 4.78
C PRO A 45 15.38 23.36 6.28
N TYR A 46 14.18 23.53 6.86
CA TYR A 46 13.90 23.39 8.30
C TYR A 46 14.52 22.14 8.97
N TYR A 47 14.75 21.05 8.21
CA TYR A 47 15.35 19.82 8.71
C TYR A 47 16.89 19.88 8.86
N LEU A 48 17.60 20.82 8.22
CA LEU A 48 19.07 20.95 8.32
C LEU A 48 19.53 21.61 9.62
N HIS A 49 18.77 22.56 10.15
CA HIS A 49 19.05 23.23 11.43
C HIS A 49 17.97 22.97 12.48
N ALA A 50 17.24 21.86 12.36
CA ALA A 50 16.27 21.47 13.38
C ALA A 50 16.99 21.18 14.71
N LYS A 51 16.47 21.72 15.81
CA LYS A 51 16.97 21.43 17.17
C LYS A 51 16.88 19.94 17.51
N HIS A 52 15.93 19.22 16.91
CA HIS A 52 15.71 17.79 17.12
C HIS A 52 15.78 17.06 15.78
N MET A 53 16.48 15.92 15.77
CA MET A 53 16.70 15.11 14.57
C MET A 53 15.39 14.62 13.93
N TYR A 54 14.39 14.28 14.75
CA TYR A 54 13.06 13.92 14.28
C TYR A 54 12.05 14.96 14.74
N ASN A 55 11.31 15.55 13.79
CA ASN A 55 10.13 16.35 14.09
C ASN A 55 8.86 15.56 13.80
N LEU A 56 8.52 14.70 14.77
CA LEU A 56 7.37 13.82 14.70
C LEU A 56 6.04 14.58 14.87
N ASP A 57 6.02 15.65 15.66
CA ASP A 57 4.81 16.43 15.95
C ASP A 57 4.29 17.20 14.74
N ARG A 58 5.18 17.54 13.78
CA ARG A 58 4.76 18.16 12.50
C ARG A 58 4.28 17.16 11.46
N MET A 59 4.25 15.86 11.77
CA MET A 59 3.76 14.83 10.86
C MET A 59 2.22 14.78 10.86
N LYS A 60 1.59 15.09 9.72
CA LYS A 60 0.14 14.92 9.57
C LYS A 60 -0.26 13.46 9.78
N ASN A 61 -1.29 13.23 10.60
CA ASN A 61 -1.82 11.92 11.00
C ASN A 61 -0.77 11.00 11.66
N GLN A 62 0.13 11.58 12.47
CA GLN A 62 1.24 10.87 13.14
C GLN A 62 0.79 9.60 13.87
N LYS A 63 -0.24 9.68 14.71
CA LYS A 63 -0.72 8.52 15.49
C LYS A 63 -1.15 7.38 14.57
N LEU A 64 -1.96 7.68 13.55
CA LEU A 64 -2.43 6.67 12.59
C LEU A 64 -1.26 6.01 11.85
N LYS A 65 -0.28 6.81 11.41
CA LYS A 65 0.90 6.28 10.71
C LYS A 65 1.75 5.39 11.61
N MET A 66 1.94 5.79 12.87
CA MET A 66 2.70 5.00 13.85
C MET A 66 1.98 3.69 14.19
N TYR A 67 0.66 3.72 14.40
CA TYR A 67 -0.09 2.49 14.63
C TYR A 67 -0.04 1.57 13.42
N LEU A 68 -0.21 2.10 12.21
CA LEU A 68 -0.16 1.30 10.99
C LEU A 68 1.24 0.71 10.77
N SER A 69 2.31 1.47 11.05
CA SER A 69 3.68 0.98 10.92
C SER A 69 3.99 -0.12 11.93
N VAL A 70 3.56 0.04 13.18
CA VAL A 70 3.75 -0.97 14.23
C VAL A 70 2.95 -2.23 13.89
N ALA A 71 1.68 -2.08 13.52
CA ALA A 71 0.83 -3.20 13.12
C ALA A 71 1.39 -3.94 11.88
N GLY A 72 1.90 -3.20 10.89
CA GLY A 72 2.53 -3.77 9.71
C GLY A 72 3.80 -4.54 10.04
N ALA A 73 4.69 -3.95 10.84
CA ALA A 73 5.93 -4.61 11.25
C ALA A 73 5.67 -5.89 12.06
N PHE A 74 4.72 -5.84 13.00
CA PHE A 74 4.31 -7.00 13.78
C PHE A 74 3.65 -8.07 12.91
N GLY A 75 2.75 -7.67 12.01
CA GLY A 75 2.08 -8.57 11.09
C GLY A 75 3.05 -9.32 10.18
N VAL A 76 4.05 -8.61 9.61
CA VAL A 76 5.11 -9.25 8.82
C VAL A 76 5.95 -10.21 9.67
N GLY A 77 6.27 -9.82 10.92
CA GLY A 77 7.01 -10.67 11.86
C GLY A 77 6.33 -12.00 12.17
N ILE A 78 4.99 -12.06 12.15
CA ILE A 78 4.23 -13.30 12.36
C ILE A 78 3.96 -14.03 11.05
N ALA A 79 3.57 -13.31 9.99
CA ALA A 79 3.16 -13.91 8.74
C ALA A 79 4.30 -14.70 8.06
N VAL A 80 5.52 -14.16 8.10
CA VAL A 80 6.68 -14.80 7.44
C VAL A 80 6.98 -16.20 8.04
N PRO A 81 7.12 -16.37 9.37
CA PRO A 81 7.28 -17.70 9.96
C PRO A 81 6.15 -18.68 9.65
N LEU A 82 4.89 -18.23 9.68
CA LEU A 82 3.74 -19.10 9.39
C LEU A 82 3.77 -19.63 7.95
N ILE A 83 4.05 -18.75 6.99
CA ILE A 83 4.18 -19.13 5.58
C ILE A 83 5.37 -20.08 5.38
N ALA A 84 6.49 -19.83 6.07
CA ALA A 84 7.66 -20.70 6.00
C ALA A 84 7.34 -22.12 6.51
N VAL A 85 6.62 -22.24 7.63
CA VAL A 85 6.20 -23.53 8.17
C VAL A 85 5.23 -24.25 7.23
N ASP A 86 4.20 -23.56 6.72
CA ASP A 86 3.24 -24.15 5.76
C ASP A 86 3.96 -24.67 4.50
N PHE A 87 4.93 -23.90 3.99
CA PHE A 87 5.75 -24.31 2.85
C PHE A 87 6.59 -25.57 3.15
N MET A 88 7.18 -25.66 4.36
CA MET A 88 7.93 -26.85 4.78
C MET A 88 7.03 -28.08 4.94
N GLN A 89 5.85 -27.92 5.56
CA GLN A 89 4.90 -29.01 5.75
C GLN A 89 4.38 -29.54 4.42
N LYS A 90 4.05 -28.65 3.46
CA LYS A 90 3.65 -29.03 2.10
C LYS A 90 4.75 -29.80 1.36
N LYS A 91 6.02 -29.43 1.56
CA LYS A 91 7.16 -30.14 0.97
C LYS A 91 7.38 -31.51 1.60
N THR A 92 7.16 -31.66 2.91
CA THR A 92 7.31 -32.94 3.62
C THR A 92 6.15 -33.91 3.33
N ALA A 93 4.92 -33.39 3.18
CA ALA A 93 3.73 -34.21 2.91
C ALA A 93 3.63 -34.73 1.46
N SER A 94 4.44 -34.19 0.54
CA SER A 94 4.48 -34.63 -0.86
C SER A 94 5.48 -35.76 -1.14
N GLY A 95 6.17 -36.27 -0.11
CA GLY A 95 7.02 -37.47 -0.18
C GLY A 95 6.24 -38.72 0.18
#